data_AF-A0AAE6BES0-F1
#
_entry.id   AF-A0AAE6BES0-F1
#
_cell.length_a   1.000
_cell.length_b   1.000
_cell.length_c   1.000
_cell.angle_alpha   90.00
_cell.angle_beta   90.00
_cell.angle_gamma   90.00
#
_symmetry.space_group_name_H-M   'P 1'
#
loop_
_entity.id
_entity.type
_entity.pdbx_description
1 polymer ?
#
loop_
_entity_poly.entity_id
_entity_poly.type
_entity_poly.pdbx_seq_one_letter_code
_entity_poly.pdbx_strand_id
1 'polypeptide(L)'
;MPGLCENHAEKENGSYRMRRVLGIATAIGCLFGQTASNAGVGYFSPSGVRAEFAATVDMATINAIDGPAHIAENFRVAAESGLKINLDIGPLISKPRPAGNLVTSYAAQDGSRKEKALPGMNTNKLRDFVSDDQIREFLKPYLDAIAPHKSALYSVFLVDEPYLNGVSKTELQRVASLVRSVFAENGYPEIKIGVIFAGAMFNKRFSAAAQKAALAYVDTIDSYAQSEQARIETLPRSEAKTARAEFDKWKEVINNFRLTTYDTAGNIYDGGGIPAGFDILAFDLYVSTALLDGAYEDAMSVLASESGIPECADFANVKMSKFRSTLSFMQSGPMSAGDHLRDNDNERLTRFYNCRVKGTIKLLQDEAKASGYSKFETMVITESSSNGFLEFAADGSPEAEQPELLVKARVVEEVERAIRLYKEPGSGIDHMLFFTFDDEYDKSINLQVGGVASNPKAIEAISAASDRN
;
A
#
# COMPACT_ATOMS: atom_id res chain seq x y z
N MET A 1 -28.82 -27.64 -40.01
CA MET A 1 -30.25 -27.57 -40.42
C MET A 1 -30.41 -26.34 -41.30
N PRO A 2 -30.76 -26.49 -42.58
CA PRO A 2 -31.17 -25.39 -43.43
C PRO A 2 -32.67 -25.12 -43.26
N GLY A 3 -33.07 -23.89 -43.57
CA GLY A 3 -34.46 -23.46 -43.73
C GLY A 3 -34.44 -22.00 -44.15
N LEU A 4 -34.24 -21.73 -45.45
CA LEU A 4 -35.31 -21.54 -46.45
C LEU A 4 -36.08 -20.24 -46.22
N CYS A 5 -35.75 -19.24 -47.03
CA CYS A 5 -36.76 -18.52 -47.82
C CYS A 5 -36.15 -18.27 -49.21
N GLU A 6 -36.88 -18.75 -50.20
CA GLU A 6 -36.51 -18.89 -51.60
C GLU A 6 -37.26 -17.85 -52.45
N ASN A 7 -36.84 -17.77 -53.73
CA ASN A 7 -37.52 -17.25 -54.93
C ASN A 7 -37.22 -15.79 -55.30
N HIS A 8 -36.38 -15.58 -56.33
CA HIS A 8 -36.66 -15.60 -57.80
C HIS A 8 -37.24 -14.24 -58.24
N ALA A 9 -36.91 -13.60 -59.36
CA ALA A 9 -36.18 -13.87 -60.61
C ALA A 9 -35.57 -12.49 -61.05
N GLU A 10 -34.73 -12.32 -62.08
CA GLU A 10 -35.05 -12.44 -63.50
C GLU A 10 -33.79 -12.07 -64.33
N LYS A 11 -33.83 -12.41 -65.63
CA LYS A 11 -32.82 -12.27 -66.70
C LYS A 11 -32.46 -10.80 -66.97
N GLU A 12 -31.38 -10.39 -67.65
CA GLU A 12 -31.07 -10.70 -69.06
C GLU A 12 -29.74 -10.03 -69.54
N ASN A 13 -29.02 -10.73 -70.44
CA ASN A 13 -28.13 -10.29 -71.54
C ASN A 13 -27.24 -9.02 -71.47
N GLY A 14 -25.94 -9.19 -71.80
CA GLY A 14 -25.12 -8.10 -72.36
C GLY A 14 -23.60 -8.32 -72.37
N SER A 15 -23.06 -8.81 -73.49
CA SER A 15 -21.62 -8.95 -73.78
C SER A 15 -20.90 -7.59 -73.84
N TYR A 16 -19.72 -7.42 -73.20
CA TYR A 16 -18.60 -6.66 -73.78
C TYR A 16 -17.22 -7.08 -73.22
N ARG A 17 -16.23 -6.92 -74.10
CA ARG A 17 -14.83 -7.39 -74.09
C ARG A 17 -13.96 -6.94 -72.90
N MET A 18 -13.17 -7.90 -72.43
CA MET A 18 -11.69 -7.90 -72.31
C MET A 18 -11.02 -6.79 -71.48
N ARG A 19 -10.51 -7.16 -70.29
CA ARG A 19 -9.21 -6.70 -69.74
C ARG A 19 -8.81 -7.60 -68.55
N ARG A 20 -7.75 -8.39 -68.73
CA ARG A 20 -7.01 -8.97 -67.61
C ARG A 20 -6.37 -7.81 -66.87
N VAL A 21 -6.86 -7.50 -65.68
CA VAL A 21 -6.14 -6.70 -64.69
C VAL A 21 -5.72 -7.65 -63.58
N LEU A 22 -4.40 -7.74 -63.43
CA LEU A 22 -3.69 -8.45 -62.38
C LEU A 22 -4.05 -7.77 -61.05
N GLY A 23 -5.00 -8.35 -60.31
CA GLY A 23 -5.38 -7.89 -58.98
C GLY A 23 -4.42 -8.45 -57.95
N ILE A 24 -3.43 -7.64 -57.55
CA ILE A 24 -2.66 -7.86 -56.34
C ILE A 24 -3.63 -7.74 -55.17
N ALA A 25 -3.89 -8.86 -54.50
CA ALA A 25 -4.63 -8.89 -53.24
C ALA A 25 -3.75 -8.25 -52.16
N THR A 26 -3.90 -6.94 -51.95
CA THR A 26 -3.40 -6.28 -50.75
C THR A 26 -4.30 -6.69 -49.60
N ALA A 27 -3.87 -7.70 -48.85
CA ALA A 27 -4.41 -8.00 -47.54
C ALA A 27 -4.25 -6.76 -46.67
N ILE A 28 -5.35 -6.06 -46.42
CA ILE A 28 -5.44 -5.04 -45.39
C ILE A 28 -5.25 -5.78 -44.07
N GLY A 29 -4.01 -5.81 -43.60
CA GLY A 29 -3.69 -6.17 -42.23
C GLY A 29 -4.43 -5.20 -41.34
N CYS A 30 -5.42 -5.71 -40.60
CA CYS A 30 -5.84 -5.10 -39.35
C CYS A 30 -4.59 -4.98 -38.48
N LEU A 31 -3.96 -3.81 -38.52
CA LEU A 31 -3.11 -3.31 -37.46
C LEU A 31 -3.98 -3.30 -36.21
N PHE A 32 -3.94 -4.39 -35.46
CA PHE A 32 -4.24 -4.37 -34.04
C PHE A 32 -3.31 -3.32 -33.45
N GLY A 33 -3.85 -2.13 -33.17
CA GLY A 33 -3.29 -1.27 -32.15
C GLY A 33 -3.34 -2.07 -30.85
N GLN A 34 -2.29 -2.86 -30.58
CA GLN A 34 -1.18 -2.37 -29.77
C GLN A 34 -1.53 -1.13 -28.94
N THR A 35 -2.62 -1.11 -28.18
CA THR A 35 -2.75 -0.12 -27.11
C THR A 35 -1.59 -0.45 -26.20
N ALA A 36 -0.52 0.35 -26.28
CA ALA A 36 0.60 0.24 -25.37
C ALA A 36 -0.01 0.26 -23.96
N SER A 37 0.07 -0.86 -23.25
CA SER A 37 -0.35 -0.88 -21.86
C SER A 37 0.55 0.12 -21.15
N ASN A 38 -0.03 1.08 -20.43
CA ASN A 38 0.73 1.98 -19.55
C ASN A 38 1.26 1.23 -18.31
N ALA A 39 1.52 -0.07 -18.44
CA ALA A 39 1.93 -0.90 -17.34
C ALA A 39 3.29 -0.42 -16.83
N GLY A 40 3.53 -0.45 -15.52
CA GLY A 40 4.76 0.10 -14.95
C GLY A 40 5.26 -0.68 -13.76
N VAL A 41 6.51 -1.12 -13.83
CA VAL A 41 7.24 -1.68 -12.69
C VAL A 41 8.17 -0.61 -12.11
N GLY A 42 8.27 -0.54 -10.79
CA GLY A 42 9.05 0.53 -10.16
C GLY A 42 9.32 0.36 -8.68
N TYR A 43 9.86 1.43 -8.08
CA TYR A 43 10.11 1.50 -6.64
C TYR A 43 9.17 2.50 -5.96
N PHE A 44 8.72 2.14 -4.76
CA PHE A 44 7.93 3.03 -3.91
C PHE A 44 8.80 3.60 -2.79
N SER A 45 8.72 4.93 -2.62
CA SER A 45 9.43 5.69 -1.60
C SER A 45 10.94 5.41 -1.51
N PRO A 46 11.72 5.42 -2.62
CA PRO A 46 13.17 5.49 -2.49
C PRO A 46 13.59 6.89 -2.00
N SER A 47 14.77 6.98 -1.38
CA SER A 47 15.35 8.25 -0.89
C SER A 47 15.56 9.31 -1.99
N GLY A 48 15.58 8.87 -3.25
CA GLY A 48 15.65 9.71 -4.43
C GLY A 48 15.69 8.86 -5.70
N VAL A 49 15.78 9.51 -6.85
CA VAL A 49 15.97 8.82 -8.14
C VAL A 49 17.44 8.47 -8.30
N ARG A 50 17.75 7.18 -8.29
CA ARG A 50 19.11 6.66 -8.42
C ARG A 50 19.37 6.19 -9.84
N ALA A 51 20.56 6.49 -10.37
CA ALA A 51 20.97 5.98 -11.68
C ALA A 51 20.96 4.45 -11.75
N GLU A 52 21.18 3.77 -10.62
CA GLU A 52 21.20 2.30 -10.49
C GLU A 52 19.87 1.65 -10.90
N PHE A 53 18.73 2.31 -10.66
CA PHE A 53 17.42 1.79 -11.08
C PHE A 53 16.74 2.64 -12.16
N ALA A 54 17.07 3.93 -12.30
CA ALA A 54 16.35 4.82 -13.20
C ALA A 54 16.39 4.35 -14.66
N ALA A 55 17.42 3.59 -15.05
CA ALA A 55 17.55 3.00 -16.37
C ALA A 55 16.82 1.65 -16.52
N THR A 56 16.49 0.96 -15.43
CA THR A 56 16.03 -0.44 -15.47
C THR A 56 14.57 -0.65 -15.09
N VAL A 57 13.92 0.36 -14.49
CA VAL A 57 12.49 0.31 -14.13
C VAL A 57 11.71 1.47 -14.74
N ASP A 58 10.39 1.32 -14.87
CA ASP A 58 9.51 2.25 -15.58
C ASP A 58 9.20 3.52 -14.80
N MET A 59 9.09 3.38 -13.47
CA MET A 59 8.67 4.47 -12.59
C MET A 59 9.24 4.41 -11.18
N ALA A 60 9.11 5.53 -10.47
CA ALA A 60 9.33 5.61 -9.03
C ALA A 60 8.31 6.55 -8.38
N THR A 61 7.89 6.23 -7.16
CA THR A 61 7.11 7.16 -6.32
C THR A 61 8.02 7.80 -5.29
N ILE A 62 8.28 9.11 -5.39
CA ILE A 62 9.18 9.83 -4.48
C ILE A 62 8.42 10.84 -3.63
N ASN A 63 8.89 11.02 -2.40
CA ASN A 63 8.28 11.96 -1.45
C ASN A 63 8.83 13.38 -1.63
N ALA A 64 7.94 14.37 -1.58
CA ALA A 64 8.31 15.77 -1.72
C ALA A 64 8.91 16.39 -0.44
N ILE A 65 9.72 15.65 0.33
CA ILE A 65 10.17 16.04 1.69
C ILE A 65 11.51 16.78 1.74
N ASP A 66 12.43 16.53 0.81
CA ASP A 66 13.82 17.03 0.90
C ASP A 66 14.03 18.39 0.20
N GLY A 67 12.93 19.11 -0.03
CA GLY A 67 12.94 20.46 -0.60
C GLY A 67 12.96 20.51 -2.14
N PRO A 68 12.70 21.68 -2.73
CA PRO A 68 12.61 21.86 -4.18
C PRO A 68 13.90 21.52 -4.95
N ALA A 69 15.08 21.75 -4.35
CA ALA A 69 16.36 21.49 -5.02
C ALA A 69 16.62 19.99 -5.23
N HIS A 70 16.30 19.15 -4.23
CA HIS A 70 16.39 17.69 -4.36
C HIS A 70 15.39 17.17 -5.39
N ILE A 71 14.17 17.73 -5.39
CA ILE A 71 13.15 17.39 -6.39
C ILE A 71 13.60 17.79 -7.80
N ALA A 72 14.19 18.96 -8.00
CA ALA A 72 14.73 19.35 -9.31
C ALA A 72 15.76 18.33 -9.83
N GLU A 73 16.67 17.87 -8.97
CA GLU A 73 17.68 16.89 -9.33
C GLU A 73 17.09 15.52 -9.65
N ASN A 74 16.16 15.02 -8.83
CA ASN A 74 15.46 13.77 -9.08
C ASN A 74 14.72 13.79 -10.44
N PHE A 75 14.07 14.91 -10.76
CA PHE A 75 13.39 15.09 -12.03
C PHE A 75 14.34 15.20 -13.22
N ARG A 76 15.52 15.81 -13.05
CA ARG A 76 16.58 15.84 -14.07
C ARG A 76 17.04 14.42 -14.39
N VAL A 77 17.44 13.64 -13.38
CA VAL A 77 17.91 12.26 -13.55
C VAL A 77 16.81 11.37 -14.17
N ALA A 78 15.57 11.53 -13.71
CA ALA A 78 14.44 10.79 -14.26
C ALA A 78 14.20 11.13 -15.73
N ALA A 79 14.23 12.41 -16.10
CA ALA A 79 14.06 12.83 -17.49
C ALA A 79 15.19 12.31 -18.40
N GLU A 80 16.44 12.35 -17.95
CA GLU A 80 17.60 11.82 -18.69
C GLU A 80 17.52 10.30 -18.91
N SER A 81 16.92 9.59 -17.95
CA SER A 81 16.74 8.14 -18.01
C SER A 81 15.37 7.72 -18.57
N GLY A 82 14.51 8.68 -18.90
CA GLY A 82 13.12 8.44 -19.29
C GLY A 82 12.21 7.87 -18.19
N LEU A 83 12.64 7.83 -16.93
CA LEU A 83 11.87 7.33 -15.77
C LEU A 83 10.63 8.21 -15.51
N LYS A 84 9.49 7.59 -15.21
CA LYS A 84 8.27 8.29 -14.79
C LYS A 84 8.25 8.48 -13.26
N ILE A 85 7.91 9.67 -12.80
CA ILE A 85 7.79 10.00 -11.38
C ILE A 85 6.32 10.12 -10.98
N ASN A 86 5.94 9.37 -9.95
CA ASN A 86 4.80 9.71 -9.11
C ASN A 86 5.31 10.58 -7.96
N LEU A 87 4.79 11.78 -7.81
CA LEU A 87 5.23 12.68 -6.73
C LEU A 87 4.24 12.61 -5.56
N ASP A 88 4.66 12.06 -4.42
CA ASP A 88 3.88 12.17 -3.19
C ASP A 88 4.11 13.53 -2.53
N ILE A 89 3.06 14.36 -2.55
CA ILE A 89 3.07 15.69 -1.94
C ILE A 89 2.48 15.69 -0.52
N GLY A 90 1.97 14.56 -0.02
CA GLY A 90 1.33 14.48 1.28
C GLY A 90 2.17 14.99 2.45
N PRO A 91 3.47 14.72 2.51
CA PRO A 91 4.34 15.31 3.52
C PRO A 91 4.43 16.85 3.51
N LEU A 92 4.11 17.50 2.38
CA LEU A 92 4.06 18.96 2.27
C LEU A 92 2.72 19.54 2.69
N ILE A 93 1.64 18.90 2.23
CA ILE A 93 0.29 19.47 2.31
C ILE A 93 -0.50 18.96 3.51
N SER A 94 0.09 18.07 4.32
CA SER A 94 -0.53 17.55 5.54
C SER A 94 0.37 17.71 6.76
N LYS A 95 -0.24 17.74 7.95
CA LYS A 95 0.46 17.83 9.24
C LYS A 95 -0.11 16.79 10.21
N PRO A 96 0.70 16.32 11.19
CA PRO A 96 0.18 15.53 12.29
C PRO A 96 -0.98 16.25 12.99
N ARG A 97 -2.06 15.53 13.28
CA ARG A 97 -3.19 16.07 14.04
C ARG A 97 -2.71 16.45 15.46
N PRO A 98 -3.07 17.63 15.99
CA PRO A 98 -2.69 18.00 17.35
C PRO A 98 -3.18 16.97 18.37
N ALA A 99 -2.33 16.62 19.35
CA ALA A 99 -2.64 15.60 20.36
C ALA A 99 -3.95 15.85 21.12
N GLY A 100 -4.28 17.12 21.39
CA GLY A 100 -5.53 17.52 22.06
C GLY A 100 -6.80 17.35 21.22
N ASN A 101 -6.66 17.07 19.92
CA ASN A 101 -7.78 16.86 19.00
C ASN A 101 -8.02 15.37 18.70
N LEU A 102 -7.25 14.47 19.30
CA LEU A 102 -7.43 13.03 19.11
C LEU A 102 -8.61 12.52 19.93
N VAL A 103 -9.41 11.63 19.35
CA VAL A 103 -10.47 10.93 20.08
C VAL A 103 -9.84 10.03 21.16
N THR A 104 -10.24 10.27 22.41
CA THR A 104 -9.81 9.50 23.59
C THR A 104 -10.89 8.54 24.10
N SER A 105 -12.16 8.82 23.82
CA SER A 105 -13.27 7.98 24.26
C SER A 105 -13.47 6.81 23.30
N TYR A 106 -13.62 5.59 23.81
CA TYR A 106 -13.81 4.41 22.97
C TYR A 106 -14.76 3.38 23.60
N ALA A 107 -15.28 2.47 22.78
CA ALA A 107 -16.03 1.30 23.23
C ALA A 107 -15.05 0.13 23.46
N ALA A 108 -14.95 -0.33 24.70
CA ALA A 108 -14.13 -1.46 25.11
C ALA A 108 -14.70 -2.79 24.60
N GLN A 109 -13.94 -3.88 24.77
CA GLN A 109 -14.37 -5.20 24.29
C GLN A 109 -15.66 -5.70 24.95
N ASP A 110 -15.92 -5.29 26.19
CA ASP A 110 -17.15 -5.60 26.94
C ASP A 110 -18.33 -4.69 26.57
N GLY A 111 -18.14 -3.76 25.62
CA GLY A 111 -19.13 -2.77 25.19
C GLY A 111 -19.25 -1.55 26.10
N SER A 112 -18.49 -1.49 27.20
CA SER A 112 -18.44 -0.31 28.06
C SER A 112 -17.73 0.86 27.37
N ARG A 113 -18.12 2.09 27.71
CA ARG A 113 -17.41 3.28 27.24
C ARG A 113 -16.26 3.59 28.20
N LYS A 114 -15.03 3.65 27.67
CA LYS A 114 -13.81 3.98 28.39
C LYS A 114 -13.13 5.20 27.80
N GLU A 115 -12.22 5.79 28.56
CA GLU A 115 -11.30 6.82 28.10
C GLU A 115 -9.89 6.25 28.07
N LYS A 116 -9.11 6.63 27.06
CA LYS A 116 -7.68 6.29 26.96
C LYS A 116 -6.94 6.73 28.22
N ALA A 117 -6.15 5.83 28.81
CA ALA A 117 -5.39 6.10 30.03
C ALA A 117 -4.22 7.08 29.79
N LEU A 118 -3.78 7.24 28.55
CA LEU A 118 -2.65 8.08 28.16
C LEU A 118 -3.08 9.17 27.17
N PRO A 119 -2.51 10.38 27.25
CA PRO A 119 -2.76 11.43 26.27
C PRO A 119 -2.12 11.07 24.91
N GLY A 120 -2.69 11.56 23.82
CA GLY A 120 -2.14 11.38 22.47
C GLY A 120 -0.71 11.92 22.31
N MET A 121 0.10 11.31 21.45
CA MET A 121 1.45 11.81 21.16
C MET A 121 1.41 12.97 20.16
N ASN A 122 2.35 13.91 20.28
CA ASN A 122 2.53 14.97 19.28
C ASN A 122 3.09 14.43 17.95
N THR A 123 3.80 13.30 17.98
CA THR A 123 4.39 12.63 16.81
C THR A 123 3.52 11.47 16.33
N ASN A 124 2.20 11.70 16.21
CA ASN A 124 1.26 10.67 15.75
C ASN A 124 1.18 10.60 14.21
N LYS A 125 0.65 9.49 13.69
CA LYS A 125 0.45 9.25 12.25
C LYS A 125 -0.83 9.89 11.68
N LEU A 126 -1.78 10.32 12.52
CA LEU A 126 -3.03 10.92 12.06
C LEU A 126 -2.77 12.25 11.36
N ARG A 127 -3.46 12.50 10.25
CA ARG A 127 -3.18 13.65 9.39
C ARG A 127 -4.38 14.58 9.26
N ASP A 128 -4.07 15.87 9.24
CA ASP A 128 -4.97 16.92 8.76
C ASP A 128 -4.28 17.65 7.60
N PHE A 129 -5.03 17.95 6.53
CA PHE A 129 -4.50 18.81 5.47
C PHE A 129 -4.40 20.26 5.94
N VAL A 130 -3.41 20.97 5.40
CA VAL A 130 -3.29 22.42 5.60
C VAL A 130 -4.36 23.16 4.78
N SER A 131 -4.49 24.47 5.03
CA SER A 131 -5.47 25.29 4.29
C SER A 131 -5.16 25.38 2.80
N ASP A 132 -6.18 25.69 1.98
CA ASP A 132 -6.04 25.76 0.52
C ASP A 132 -4.97 26.77 0.08
N ASP A 133 -4.88 27.90 0.76
CA ASP A 133 -3.87 28.92 0.51
C ASP A 133 -2.46 28.40 0.80
N GLN A 134 -2.29 27.65 1.90
CA GLN A 134 -1.02 27.01 2.24
C GLN A 134 -0.65 25.91 1.24
N ILE A 135 -1.61 25.13 0.76
CA ILE A 135 -1.36 24.13 -0.29
C ILE A 135 -0.81 24.80 -1.55
N ARG A 136 -1.43 25.91 -1.99
CA ARG A 136 -0.97 26.70 -3.15
C ARG A 136 0.44 27.25 -2.92
N GLU A 137 0.69 27.81 -1.74
CA GLU A 137 1.99 28.37 -1.37
C GLU A 137 3.09 27.30 -1.37
N PHE A 138 2.84 26.15 -0.73
CA PHE A 138 3.83 25.08 -0.60
C PHE A 138 4.13 24.38 -1.92
N LEU A 139 3.15 24.25 -2.81
CA LEU A 139 3.36 23.58 -4.10
C LEU A 139 4.13 24.44 -5.10
N LYS A 140 4.02 25.78 -5.02
CA LYS A 140 4.65 26.69 -5.99
C LYS A 140 6.15 26.43 -6.22
N PRO A 141 7.03 26.41 -5.19
CA PRO A 141 8.45 26.20 -5.43
C PRO A 141 8.78 24.80 -5.98
N TYR A 142 7.95 23.80 -5.70
CA TYR A 142 8.10 22.46 -6.27
C TYR A 142 7.70 22.43 -7.75
N LEU A 143 6.61 23.11 -8.12
CA LEU A 143 6.17 23.26 -9.52
C LEU A 143 7.25 23.96 -10.36
N ASP A 144 7.86 25.02 -9.82
CA ASP A 144 8.99 25.72 -10.46
C ASP A 144 10.19 24.78 -10.67
N ALA A 145 10.49 23.92 -9.68
CA ALA A 145 11.58 22.96 -9.73
C ALA A 145 11.37 21.84 -10.78
N ILE A 146 10.14 21.38 -10.98
CA ILE A 146 9.83 20.30 -11.93
C ILE A 146 9.60 20.79 -13.36
N ALA A 147 9.32 22.08 -13.57
CA ALA A 147 8.97 22.65 -14.87
C ALA A 147 10.00 22.36 -16.00
N PRO A 148 11.32 22.42 -15.76
CA PRO A 148 12.32 22.09 -16.80
C PRO A 148 12.26 20.64 -17.29
N HIS A 149 11.76 19.73 -16.45
CA HIS A 149 11.74 18.28 -16.67
C HIS A 149 10.31 17.72 -16.57
N LYS A 150 9.31 18.53 -16.95
CA LYS A 150 7.88 18.23 -16.78
C LYS A 150 7.43 16.89 -17.37
N SER A 151 8.12 16.38 -18.39
CA SER A 151 7.81 15.10 -19.03
C SER A 151 8.07 13.90 -18.12
N ALA A 152 8.87 14.04 -17.06
CA ALA A 152 9.08 13.00 -16.07
C ALA A 152 7.89 12.88 -15.10
N LEU A 153 7.06 13.92 -14.91
CA LEU A 153 5.90 13.83 -14.02
C LEU A 153 4.82 12.95 -14.64
N TYR A 154 4.43 11.88 -13.94
CA TYR A 154 3.34 11.01 -14.34
C TYR A 154 2.07 11.26 -13.52
N SER A 155 2.20 11.32 -12.20
CA SER A 155 1.06 11.50 -11.28
C SER A 155 1.47 12.18 -9.98
N VAL A 156 0.48 12.59 -9.20
CA VAL A 156 0.65 13.21 -7.88
C VAL A 156 -0.19 12.46 -6.85
N PHE A 157 0.41 12.09 -5.72
CA PHE A 157 -0.26 11.45 -4.59
C PHE A 157 -0.44 12.44 -3.45
N LEU A 158 -1.60 12.40 -2.78
CA LEU A 158 -1.99 13.45 -1.82
C LEU A 158 -1.61 13.15 -0.38
N VAL A 159 -1.67 11.89 0.03
CA VAL A 159 -1.35 11.43 1.38
C VAL A 159 -1.33 9.90 1.35
N ASP A 160 -0.37 9.33 2.06
CA ASP A 160 -0.25 7.90 2.25
C ASP A 160 -1.26 7.39 3.29
N GLU A 161 -1.89 6.25 2.98
CA GLU A 161 -2.84 5.53 3.83
C GLU A 161 -3.92 6.42 4.52
N PRO A 162 -4.67 7.28 3.80
CA PRO A 162 -5.46 8.34 4.43
C PRO A 162 -6.49 7.84 5.43
N TYR A 163 -7.15 6.72 5.13
CA TYR A 163 -8.22 6.21 5.99
C TYR A 163 -7.70 5.66 7.31
N LEU A 164 -6.56 4.97 7.28
CA LEU A 164 -5.84 4.56 8.49
C LEU A 164 -5.40 5.79 9.29
N ASN A 165 -4.98 6.83 8.59
CA ASN A 165 -4.51 8.11 9.14
C ASN A 165 -5.65 9.10 9.45
N GLY A 166 -6.91 8.66 9.45
CA GLY A 166 -8.07 9.43 9.92
C GLY A 166 -8.49 10.58 9.01
N VAL A 167 -8.10 10.55 7.74
CA VAL A 167 -8.51 11.50 6.71
C VAL A 167 -9.80 11.01 6.05
N SER A 168 -10.82 11.85 6.03
CA SER A 168 -12.12 11.47 5.48
C SER A 168 -12.16 11.47 3.95
N LYS A 169 -13.10 10.69 3.39
CA LYS A 169 -13.41 10.69 1.96
C LYS A 169 -13.68 12.09 1.39
N THR A 170 -14.48 12.90 2.09
CA THR A 170 -14.84 14.25 1.64
C THR A 170 -13.63 15.18 1.62
N GLU A 171 -12.74 15.04 2.59
CA GLU A 171 -11.53 15.85 2.67
C GLU A 171 -10.56 15.49 1.53
N LEU A 172 -10.39 14.20 1.21
CA LEU A 172 -9.62 13.77 0.05
C LEU A 172 -10.16 14.36 -1.26
N GLN A 173 -11.49 14.36 -1.45
CA GLN A 173 -12.12 14.93 -2.66
C GLN A 173 -11.86 16.42 -2.79
N ARG A 174 -11.96 17.17 -1.68
CA ARG A 174 -11.69 18.61 -1.62
C ARG A 174 -10.26 18.91 -2.05
N VAL A 175 -9.29 18.22 -1.44
CA VAL A 175 -7.86 18.43 -1.73
C VAL A 175 -7.49 17.97 -3.13
N ALA A 176 -8.02 16.84 -3.62
CA ALA A 176 -7.80 16.38 -4.99
C ALA A 176 -8.26 17.43 -6.03
N SER A 177 -9.44 18.02 -5.82
CA SER A 177 -9.96 19.07 -6.69
C SER A 177 -9.09 20.33 -6.70
N LEU A 178 -8.61 20.74 -5.53
CA LEU A 178 -7.70 21.88 -5.40
C LEU A 178 -6.36 21.60 -6.09
N VAL A 179 -5.70 20.48 -5.77
CA VAL A 179 -4.39 20.11 -6.32
C VAL A 179 -4.46 20.00 -7.84
N ARG A 180 -5.49 19.36 -8.39
CA ARG A 180 -5.70 19.30 -9.83
C ARG A 180 -5.80 20.69 -10.46
N SER A 181 -6.51 21.62 -9.83
CA SER A 181 -6.63 23.01 -10.31
C SER A 181 -5.28 23.73 -10.27
N VAL A 182 -4.53 23.59 -9.18
CA VAL A 182 -3.18 24.19 -9.05
C VAL A 182 -2.24 23.68 -10.13
N PHE A 183 -2.21 22.36 -10.37
CA PHE A 183 -1.37 21.78 -11.42
C PHE A 183 -1.82 22.21 -12.82
N ALA A 184 -3.13 22.30 -13.08
CA ALA A 184 -3.66 22.80 -14.35
C ALA A 184 -3.25 24.26 -14.62
N GLU A 185 -3.35 25.13 -13.60
CA GLU A 185 -2.91 26.53 -13.65
C GLU A 185 -1.40 26.67 -13.96
N ASN A 186 -0.61 25.63 -13.64
CA ASN A 186 0.84 25.59 -13.84
C ASN A 186 1.27 24.71 -15.03
N GLY A 187 0.36 24.43 -15.97
CA GLY A 187 0.69 23.78 -17.24
C GLY A 187 0.61 22.24 -17.23
N TYR A 188 -0.07 21.66 -16.24
CA TYR A 188 -0.35 20.22 -16.13
C TYR A 188 -1.87 19.95 -16.13
N PRO A 189 -2.60 20.28 -17.22
CA PRO A 189 -4.07 20.22 -17.26
C PRO A 189 -4.66 18.81 -17.11
N GLU A 190 -3.86 17.78 -17.37
CA GLU A 190 -4.27 16.37 -17.36
C GLU A 190 -3.52 15.56 -16.29
N ILE A 191 -3.01 16.22 -15.23
CA ILE A 191 -2.30 15.50 -14.17
C ILE A 191 -3.18 14.42 -13.54
N LYS A 192 -2.62 13.22 -13.36
CA LYS A 192 -3.27 12.14 -12.62
C LYS A 192 -3.12 12.35 -11.12
N ILE A 193 -4.20 12.17 -10.38
CA ILE A 193 -4.18 12.20 -8.91
C ILE A 193 -4.33 10.79 -8.36
N GLY A 194 -3.42 10.38 -7.50
CA GLY A 194 -3.39 9.06 -6.87
C GLY A 194 -3.73 9.09 -5.38
N VAL A 195 -4.26 7.96 -4.88
CA VAL A 195 -4.46 7.68 -3.45
C VAL A 195 -3.92 6.28 -3.14
N ILE A 196 -3.26 6.13 -1.99
CA ILE A 196 -2.70 4.85 -1.52
C ILE A 196 -3.47 4.44 -0.27
N PHE A 197 -4.15 3.29 -0.32
CA PHE A 197 -4.84 2.74 0.84
C PHE A 197 -3.99 1.67 1.54
N ALA A 198 -3.99 1.66 2.87
CA ALA A 198 -3.47 0.53 3.63
C ALA A 198 -4.42 -0.67 3.49
N GLY A 199 -4.07 -1.65 2.68
CA GLY A 199 -4.90 -2.79 2.31
C GLY A 199 -6.25 -2.38 1.76
N ALA A 200 -7.31 -3.08 2.20
CA ALA A 200 -8.67 -2.80 1.76
C ALA A 200 -9.39 -1.78 2.65
N MET A 201 -8.72 -0.78 3.23
CA MET A 201 -9.35 0.21 4.13
C MET A 201 -10.49 1.00 3.47
N PHE A 202 -10.51 1.10 2.14
CA PHE A 202 -11.68 1.62 1.40
C PHE A 202 -12.93 0.75 1.54
N ASN A 203 -12.81 -0.53 1.88
CA ASN A 203 -13.92 -1.40 2.18
C ASN A 203 -14.35 -1.20 3.65
N LYS A 204 -15.65 -0.99 3.85
CA LYS A 204 -16.21 -0.68 5.18
C LYS A 204 -16.02 -1.82 6.20
N ARG A 205 -16.14 -3.07 5.78
CA ARG A 205 -15.97 -4.23 6.70
C ARG A 205 -14.52 -4.44 7.08
N PHE A 206 -13.61 -4.25 6.13
CA PHE A 206 -12.17 -4.31 6.39
C PHE A 206 -11.72 -3.21 7.36
N SER A 207 -12.09 -1.95 7.11
CA SER A 207 -11.76 -0.83 8.01
C SER A 207 -12.39 -0.98 9.39
N ALA A 208 -13.63 -1.47 9.50
CA ALA A 208 -14.25 -1.76 10.79
C ALA A 208 -13.52 -2.88 11.57
N ALA A 209 -13.02 -3.92 10.87
CA ALA A 209 -12.23 -4.98 11.49
C ALA A 209 -10.89 -4.44 12.00
N ALA A 210 -10.18 -3.62 11.21
CA ALA A 210 -8.95 -2.96 11.62
C ALA A 210 -9.15 -2.04 12.83
N GLN A 211 -10.19 -1.21 12.82
CA GLN A 211 -10.58 -0.37 13.95
C GLN A 211 -10.88 -1.19 15.20
N LYS A 212 -11.63 -2.29 15.07
CA LYS A 212 -11.95 -3.19 16.20
C LYS A 212 -10.69 -3.80 16.81
N ALA A 213 -9.74 -4.24 15.98
CA ALA A 213 -8.47 -4.79 16.44
C ALA A 213 -7.58 -3.72 17.11
N ALA A 214 -7.53 -2.52 16.55
CA ALA A 214 -6.81 -1.39 17.14
C ALA A 214 -7.41 -0.98 18.51
N LEU A 215 -8.73 -0.98 18.65
CA LEU A 215 -9.42 -0.73 19.92
C LEU A 215 -9.18 -1.84 20.95
N ALA A 216 -9.10 -3.10 20.53
CA ALA A 216 -8.73 -4.22 21.40
C ALA A 216 -7.30 -4.07 21.98
N TYR A 217 -6.36 -3.57 21.17
CA TYR A 217 -5.02 -3.25 21.60
C TYR A 217 -5.02 -2.14 22.67
N VAL A 218 -5.75 -1.04 22.44
CA VAL A 218 -5.93 0.03 23.43
C VAL A 218 -6.55 -0.48 24.72
N ASP A 219 -7.61 -1.29 24.63
CA ASP A 219 -8.31 -1.80 25.80
C ASP A 219 -7.43 -2.70 26.68
N THR A 220 -6.49 -3.42 26.08
CA THR A 220 -5.50 -4.23 26.80
C THR A 220 -4.56 -3.35 27.64
N ILE A 221 -4.03 -2.27 27.05
CA ILE A 221 -3.12 -1.33 27.71
C ILE A 221 -3.86 -0.59 28.84
N ASP A 222 -5.05 -0.07 28.54
CA ASP A 222 -5.83 0.74 29.49
C ASP A 222 -6.35 -0.10 30.65
N SER A 223 -6.77 -1.35 30.40
CA SER A 223 -7.20 -2.27 31.45
C SER A 223 -6.03 -2.69 32.36
N TYR A 224 -4.82 -2.86 31.81
CA TYR A 224 -3.63 -3.04 32.63
C TYR A 224 -3.37 -1.81 33.50
N ALA A 225 -3.36 -0.61 32.92
CA ALA A 225 -3.13 0.63 33.66
C ALA A 225 -4.12 0.82 34.82
N GLN A 226 -5.40 0.57 34.58
CA GLN A 226 -6.46 0.66 35.59
C GLN A 226 -6.30 -0.40 36.68
N SER A 227 -6.08 -1.66 36.30
CA SER A 227 -5.93 -2.76 37.27
C SER A 227 -4.69 -2.60 38.14
N GLU A 228 -3.58 -2.14 37.56
CA GLU A 228 -2.33 -1.92 38.29
C GLU A 228 -2.44 -0.72 39.24
N GLN A 229 -3.06 0.37 38.80
CA GLN A 229 -3.35 1.51 39.67
C GLN A 229 -4.19 1.09 40.89
N ALA A 230 -5.28 0.34 40.65
CA ALA A 230 -6.16 -0.16 41.71
C ALA A 230 -5.42 -1.14 42.64
N ARG A 231 -4.59 -2.03 42.10
CA ARG A 231 -3.77 -2.96 42.89
C ARG A 231 -2.86 -2.22 43.85
N ILE A 232 -2.11 -1.22 43.37
CA ILE A 232 -1.16 -0.46 44.19
C ILE A 232 -1.86 0.28 45.35
N GLU A 233 -3.09 0.76 45.13
CA GLU A 233 -3.89 1.44 46.17
C GLU A 233 -4.28 0.50 47.32
N THR A 234 -4.29 -0.82 47.11
CA THR A 234 -4.61 -1.82 48.15
C THR A 234 -3.39 -2.34 48.91
N LEU A 235 -2.16 -2.04 48.46
CA LEU A 235 -0.94 -2.56 49.05
C LEU A 235 -0.58 -1.86 50.37
N PRO A 236 0.11 -2.55 51.30
CA PRO A 236 0.78 -1.90 52.43
C PRO A 236 1.72 -0.80 51.95
N ARG A 237 1.84 0.29 52.70
CA ARG A 237 2.62 1.49 52.30
C ARG A 237 4.07 1.18 51.87
N SER A 238 4.71 0.19 52.51
CA SER A 238 6.06 -0.26 52.18
C SER A 238 6.17 -0.88 50.79
N GLU A 239 5.16 -1.64 50.37
CA GLU A 239 5.10 -2.33 49.06
C GLU A 239 4.56 -1.40 47.98
N ALA A 240 3.57 -0.56 48.31
CA ALA A 240 2.98 0.41 47.41
C ALA A 240 4.01 1.36 46.80
N LYS A 241 5.06 1.73 47.57
CA LYS A 241 6.14 2.60 47.07
C LYS A 241 6.92 1.97 45.92
N THR A 242 7.31 0.70 46.05
CA THR A 242 8.06 -0.03 45.02
C THR A 242 7.18 -0.25 43.79
N ALA A 243 5.96 -0.74 44.00
CA ALA A 243 5.03 -0.99 42.89
C ALA A 243 4.66 0.31 42.13
N ARG A 244 4.55 1.45 42.83
CA ARG A 244 4.36 2.76 42.19
C ARG A 244 5.53 3.13 41.29
N ALA A 245 6.76 2.92 41.74
CA ALA A 245 7.95 3.21 40.95
C ALA A 245 8.05 2.31 39.69
N GLU A 246 7.70 1.04 39.81
CA GLU A 246 7.62 0.12 38.66
C GLU A 246 6.53 0.53 37.67
N PHE A 247 5.36 0.90 38.17
CA PHE A 247 4.26 1.37 37.33
C PHE A 247 4.55 2.72 36.66
N ASP A 248 5.24 3.63 37.35
CA ASP A 248 5.70 4.89 36.76
C ASP A 248 6.69 4.65 35.62
N LYS A 249 7.61 3.68 35.79
CA LYS A 249 8.51 3.25 34.71
C LYS A 249 7.76 2.62 33.54
N TRP A 250 6.75 1.79 33.81
CA TRP A 250 5.90 1.24 32.75
C TRP A 250 5.16 2.35 31.99
N LYS A 251 4.58 3.33 32.69
CA LYS A 251 3.92 4.48 32.05
C LYS A 251 4.89 5.29 31.20
N GLU A 252 6.12 5.51 31.67
CA GLU A 252 7.15 6.18 30.89
C GLU A 252 7.46 5.42 29.59
N VAL A 253 7.61 4.09 29.68
CA VAL A 253 7.85 3.24 28.50
C VAL A 253 6.68 3.32 27.52
N ILE A 254 5.45 3.09 27.97
CA ILE A 254 4.28 3.14 27.07
C ILE A 254 4.05 4.56 26.54
N ASN A 255 4.35 5.61 27.30
CA ASN A 255 4.18 6.97 26.81
C ASN A 255 5.15 7.32 25.68
N ASN A 256 6.36 6.74 25.70
CA ASN A 256 7.43 7.06 24.74
C ASN A 256 7.54 6.05 23.58
N PHE A 257 7.11 4.81 23.78
CA PHE A 257 7.40 3.69 22.86
C PHE A 257 6.17 2.84 22.50
N ARG A 258 4.95 3.24 22.87
CA ARG A 258 3.75 2.53 22.40
C ARG A 258 3.62 2.63 20.88
N LEU A 259 2.91 1.65 20.30
CA LEU A 259 2.59 1.66 18.88
C LEU A 259 1.66 2.85 18.56
N THR A 260 1.84 3.40 17.36
CA THR A 260 0.96 4.44 16.79
C THR A 260 -0.50 4.00 16.77
N THR A 261 -0.76 2.68 16.72
CA THR A 261 -2.07 2.04 16.90
C THR A 261 -2.85 2.58 18.10
N TYR A 262 -2.16 2.91 19.20
CA TYR A 262 -2.85 3.47 20.38
C TYR A 262 -3.53 4.80 20.06
N ASP A 263 -2.85 5.67 19.31
CA ASP A 263 -3.36 7.00 18.97
C ASP A 263 -4.36 6.93 17.79
N THR A 264 -4.12 6.06 16.81
CA THR A 264 -5.00 5.89 15.63
C THR A 264 -6.32 5.19 15.97
N ALA A 265 -6.35 4.26 16.94
CA ALA A 265 -7.56 3.57 17.35
C ALA A 265 -8.66 4.57 17.79
N GLY A 266 -9.85 4.47 17.21
CA GLY A 266 -10.93 5.44 17.43
C GLY A 266 -10.85 6.70 16.57
N ASN A 267 -9.75 6.91 15.85
CA ASN A 267 -9.54 8.03 14.92
C ASN A 267 -9.43 7.60 13.45
N ILE A 268 -9.35 6.29 13.16
CA ILE A 268 -9.44 5.72 11.81
C ILE A 268 -10.76 6.16 11.14
N TYR A 269 -10.70 6.49 9.85
CA TYR A 269 -11.90 6.66 9.04
C TYR A 269 -12.41 5.28 8.59
N ASP A 270 -13.59 4.89 9.10
CA ASP A 270 -14.24 3.60 8.85
C ASP A 270 -15.50 3.73 7.97
N GLY A 271 -15.71 4.90 7.35
CA GLY A 271 -16.85 5.16 6.48
C GLY A 271 -16.79 4.40 5.15
N GLY A 272 -15.60 3.93 4.75
CA GLY A 272 -15.35 3.25 3.48
C GLY A 272 -15.60 4.11 2.24
N GLY A 273 -15.63 3.44 1.09
CA GLY A 273 -15.85 3.97 -0.25
C GLY A 273 -14.61 4.60 -0.88
N ILE A 274 -14.65 4.73 -2.21
CA ILE A 274 -13.58 5.39 -2.99
C ILE A 274 -13.88 6.90 -3.09
N PRO A 275 -12.93 7.79 -2.75
CA PRO A 275 -13.09 9.23 -2.94
C PRO A 275 -13.09 9.54 -4.44
N ALA A 276 -14.01 10.42 -4.88
CA ALA A 276 -14.07 10.85 -6.27
C ALA A 276 -12.89 11.76 -6.66
N GLY A 277 -12.57 11.82 -7.96
CA GLY A 277 -11.54 12.73 -8.50
C GLY A 277 -10.12 12.19 -8.44
N PHE A 278 -9.96 10.90 -8.14
CA PHE A 278 -8.70 10.15 -8.24
C PHE A 278 -8.67 9.33 -9.53
N ASP A 279 -7.51 9.28 -10.18
CA ASP A 279 -7.27 8.55 -11.43
C ASP A 279 -6.52 7.24 -11.17
N ILE A 280 -5.71 7.20 -10.11
CA ILE A 280 -4.94 6.04 -9.67
C ILE A 280 -5.44 5.62 -8.30
N LEU A 281 -5.90 4.38 -8.20
CA LEU A 281 -6.28 3.76 -6.93
C LEU A 281 -5.18 2.77 -6.57
N ALA A 282 -4.39 3.12 -5.57
CA ALA A 282 -3.27 2.33 -5.10
C ALA A 282 -3.56 1.70 -3.75
N PHE A 283 -2.89 0.59 -3.45
CA PHE A 283 -2.82 0.07 -2.10
C PHE A 283 -1.50 -0.64 -1.85
N ASP A 284 -1.04 -0.61 -0.60
CA ASP A 284 -0.06 -1.53 -0.05
C ASP A 284 -0.78 -2.53 0.86
N LEU A 285 -0.27 -3.74 1.00
CA LEU A 285 -0.63 -4.61 2.12
C LEU A 285 0.56 -5.51 2.36
N TYR A 286 1.61 -4.94 2.94
CA TYR A 286 2.89 -5.61 3.12
C TYR A 286 2.75 -6.92 3.89
N VAL A 287 3.63 -7.88 3.61
CA VAL A 287 3.64 -9.16 4.31
C VAL A 287 3.96 -8.96 5.79
N SER A 288 4.89 -8.05 6.11
CA SER A 288 5.15 -7.59 7.47
C SER A 288 3.90 -7.06 8.16
N THR A 289 3.18 -6.10 7.56
CA THR A 289 1.94 -5.55 8.11
C THR A 289 0.90 -6.63 8.36
N ALA A 290 0.60 -7.46 7.34
CA ALA A 290 -0.45 -8.47 7.44
C ALA A 290 -0.09 -9.62 8.40
N LEU A 291 1.19 -9.93 8.62
CA LEU A 291 1.62 -11.00 9.53
C LEU A 291 1.84 -10.52 10.97
N LEU A 292 2.32 -9.28 11.16
CA LEU A 292 2.90 -8.84 12.43
C LEU A 292 2.09 -7.74 13.11
N ASP A 293 1.32 -6.94 12.38
CA ASP A 293 0.50 -5.90 12.98
C ASP A 293 -0.81 -6.49 13.53
N GLY A 294 -1.01 -6.33 14.84
CA GLY A 294 -2.23 -6.75 15.52
C GLY A 294 -3.49 -6.07 15.00
N ALA A 295 -3.39 -4.89 14.38
CA ALA A 295 -4.53 -4.23 13.72
C ALA A 295 -5.05 -5.03 12.51
N TYR A 296 -4.22 -5.90 11.92
CA TYR A 296 -4.54 -6.72 10.75
C TYR A 296 -4.82 -8.19 11.10
N GLU A 297 -5.00 -8.50 12.38
CA GLU A 297 -5.19 -9.86 12.90
C GLU A 297 -6.35 -10.64 12.22
N ASP A 298 -7.36 -9.93 11.74
CA ASP A 298 -8.53 -10.47 11.03
C ASP A 298 -8.54 -10.18 9.51
N ALA A 299 -7.50 -9.52 8.98
CA ALA A 299 -7.52 -8.96 7.62
C ALA A 299 -7.81 -10.03 6.56
N MET A 300 -7.16 -11.20 6.62
CA MET A 300 -7.40 -12.28 5.64
C MET A 300 -8.74 -12.98 5.84
N SER A 301 -9.22 -13.07 7.07
CA SER A 301 -10.57 -13.58 7.30
C SER A 301 -11.63 -12.68 6.66
N VAL A 302 -11.42 -11.36 6.68
CA VAL A 302 -12.31 -10.42 5.99
C VAL A 302 -12.16 -10.54 4.47
N LEU A 303 -10.94 -10.62 3.94
CA LEU A 303 -10.76 -10.83 2.49
C LEU A 303 -11.42 -12.14 2.02
N ALA A 304 -11.34 -13.20 2.82
CA ALA A 304 -12.00 -14.48 2.55
C ALA A 304 -13.53 -14.36 2.52
N SER A 305 -14.12 -13.57 3.41
CA SER A 305 -15.59 -13.40 3.44
C SER A 305 -16.12 -12.46 2.37
N GLU A 306 -15.33 -11.47 1.95
CA GLU A 306 -15.81 -10.38 1.09
C GLU A 306 -15.44 -10.56 -0.40
N SER A 307 -14.26 -11.10 -0.70
CA SER A 307 -13.71 -11.04 -2.07
C SER A 307 -14.24 -12.13 -3.01
N GLY A 308 -14.61 -13.29 -2.47
CA GLY A 308 -14.96 -14.47 -3.27
C GLY A 308 -13.77 -15.08 -4.04
N ILE A 309 -12.53 -14.70 -3.71
CA ILE A 309 -11.31 -15.24 -4.32
C ILE A 309 -11.02 -16.65 -3.75
N PRO A 310 -10.86 -17.70 -4.58
CA PRO A 310 -10.61 -19.06 -4.11
C PRO A 310 -9.37 -19.21 -3.23
N GLU A 311 -8.28 -18.50 -3.56
CA GLU A 311 -7.04 -18.51 -2.79
C GLU A 311 -7.21 -17.95 -1.36
N CYS A 312 -8.31 -17.23 -1.08
CA CYS A 312 -8.63 -16.77 0.26
C CYS A 312 -9.36 -17.81 1.14
N ALA A 313 -9.84 -18.93 0.57
CA ALA A 313 -10.67 -19.89 1.30
C ALA A 313 -9.99 -20.45 2.56
N ASP A 314 -8.67 -20.69 2.49
CA ASP A 314 -7.87 -21.23 3.60
C ASP A 314 -7.74 -20.26 4.79
N PHE A 315 -8.11 -18.98 4.60
CA PHE A 315 -8.03 -17.94 5.63
C PHE A 315 -9.37 -17.60 6.26
N ALA A 316 -10.46 -18.27 5.86
CA ALA A 316 -11.78 -18.03 6.44
C ALA A 316 -11.79 -18.36 7.94
N ASN A 317 -12.09 -17.36 8.78
CA ASN A 317 -12.06 -17.46 10.25
C ASN A 317 -10.68 -17.82 10.82
N VAL A 318 -9.59 -17.55 10.08
CA VAL A 318 -8.22 -17.77 10.54
C VAL A 318 -7.60 -16.44 10.96
N LYS A 319 -7.14 -16.41 12.22
CA LYS A 319 -6.37 -15.31 12.78
C LYS A 319 -4.95 -15.28 12.22
N MET A 320 -4.37 -14.10 11.99
CA MET A 320 -3.01 -13.98 11.47
C MET A 320 -1.96 -14.50 12.45
N SER A 321 -2.13 -14.31 13.75
CA SER A 321 -1.33 -15.00 14.78
C SER A 321 -1.30 -16.52 14.62
N LYS A 322 -2.42 -17.14 14.25
CA LYS A 322 -2.52 -18.58 14.02
C LYS A 322 -1.87 -19.01 12.71
N PHE A 323 -2.02 -18.23 11.64
CA PHE A 323 -1.33 -18.49 10.37
C PHE A 323 0.19 -18.37 10.53
N ARG A 324 0.65 -17.30 11.20
CA ARG A 324 2.07 -17.04 11.50
C ARG A 324 2.71 -18.22 12.22
N SER A 325 2.03 -18.84 13.19
CA SER A 325 2.54 -20.02 13.91
C SER A 325 2.67 -21.28 13.04
N THR A 326 2.29 -21.25 11.76
CA THR A 326 2.46 -22.38 10.82
C THR A 326 3.70 -22.23 9.92
N LEU A 327 4.35 -21.07 9.95
CA LEU A 327 5.55 -20.79 9.16
C LEU A 327 6.78 -21.28 9.92
N SER A 328 7.66 -22.02 9.24
CA SER A 328 8.81 -22.67 9.89
C SER A 328 9.87 -21.71 10.44
N PHE A 329 9.80 -20.43 10.02
CA PHE A 329 10.67 -19.33 10.42
C PHE A 329 10.01 -18.32 11.36
N MET A 330 8.83 -18.63 11.90
CA MET A 330 8.14 -17.76 12.86
C MET A 330 7.93 -18.52 14.17
N GLN A 331 9.03 -18.93 14.79
CA GLN A 331 9.05 -19.73 16.01
C GLN A 331 10.08 -19.21 17.02
N SER A 332 9.86 -19.50 18.30
CA SER A 332 10.88 -19.24 19.32
C SER A 332 11.94 -20.34 19.29
N GLY A 333 13.22 -19.95 19.23
CA GLY A 333 14.35 -20.87 19.14
C GLY A 333 14.92 -20.98 17.72
N PRO A 334 15.91 -21.84 17.48
CA PRO A 334 16.60 -21.90 16.18
C PRO A 334 15.62 -22.26 15.06
N MET A 335 15.82 -21.67 13.88
CA MET A 335 15.06 -22.01 12.68
C MET A 335 15.02 -23.52 12.42
N SER A 336 13.84 -24.03 12.10
CA SER A 336 13.69 -25.37 11.58
C SER A 336 14.26 -25.43 10.16
N ALA A 337 15.26 -26.29 9.92
CA ALA A 337 15.95 -26.39 8.64
C ALA A 337 15.48 -27.60 7.81
N GLY A 338 15.35 -27.42 6.50
CA GLY A 338 15.09 -28.49 5.53
C GLY A 338 14.33 -27.99 4.31
N ASP A 339 14.66 -28.50 3.13
CA ASP A 339 14.04 -28.06 1.86
C ASP A 339 12.51 -28.20 1.89
N HIS A 340 11.99 -29.30 2.44
CA HIS A 340 10.54 -29.52 2.57
C HIS A 340 9.81 -28.45 3.41
N LEU A 341 10.47 -27.87 4.42
CA LEU A 341 9.89 -26.80 5.25
C LEU A 341 9.85 -25.49 4.47
N ARG A 342 10.94 -25.17 3.75
CA ARG A 342 10.99 -24.00 2.87
C ARG A 342 9.94 -24.10 1.77
N ASP A 343 9.79 -25.26 1.15
CA ASP A 343 8.82 -25.47 0.08
C ASP A 343 7.37 -25.32 0.60
N ASN A 344 7.09 -25.85 1.79
CA ASN A 344 5.79 -25.68 2.46
C ASN A 344 5.51 -24.22 2.84
N ASP A 345 6.50 -23.50 3.39
CA ASP A 345 6.38 -22.06 3.67
C ASP A 345 6.13 -21.26 2.38
N ASN A 346 6.85 -21.58 1.30
CA ASN A 346 6.69 -20.92 0.02
C ASN A 346 5.29 -21.15 -0.58
N GLU A 347 4.74 -22.37 -0.49
CA GLU A 347 3.35 -22.64 -0.92
C GLU A 347 2.35 -21.80 -0.09
N ARG A 348 2.49 -21.79 1.24
CA ARG A 348 1.62 -21.04 2.14
C ARG A 348 1.68 -19.55 1.89
N LEU A 349 2.89 -19.00 1.76
CA LEU A 349 3.11 -17.59 1.47
C LEU A 349 2.62 -17.21 0.07
N THR A 350 2.66 -18.11 -0.90
CA THR A 350 2.07 -17.89 -2.22
C THR A 350 0.55 -17.77 -2.16
N ARG A 351 -0.13 -18.66 -1.44
CA ARG A 351 -1.58 -18.55 -1.22
C ARG A 351 -1.94 -17.29 -0.44
N PHE A 352 -1.15 -16.97 0.58
CA PHE A 352 -1.29 -15.75 1.38
C PHE A 352 -1.13 -14.50 0.52
N TYR A 353 -0.09 -14.42 -0.33
CA TYR A 353 0.12 -13.34 -1.28
C TYR A 353 -1.09 -13.18 -2.22
N ASN A 354 -1.53 -14.27 -2.84
CA ASN A 354 -2.66 -14.25 -3.76
C ASN A 354 -3.93 -13.80 -3.06
N CYS A 355 -4.21 -14.26 -1.84
CA CYS A 355 -5.36 -13.78 -1.09
C CYS A 355 -5.26 -12.28 -0.77
N ARG A 356 -4.13 -11.82 -0.22
CA ARG A 356 -3.89 -10.40 0.10
C ARG A 356 -4.13 -9.50 -1.11
N VAL A 357 -3.48 -9.81 -2.23
CA VAL A 357 -3.43 -8.91 -3.38
C VAL A 357 -4.67 -9.08 -4.26
N LYS A 358 -5.01 -10.30 -4.70
CA LYS A 358 -6.21 -10.52 -5.54
C LYS A 358 -7.49 -10.18 -4.78
N GLY A 359 -7.55 -10.52 -3.48
CA GLY A 359 -8.68 -10.18 -2.62
C GLY A 359 -8.87 -8.66 -2.53
N THR A 360 -7.80 -7.91 -2.28
CA THR A 360 -7.87 -6.44 -2.20
C THR A 360 -8.21 -5.81 -3.55
N ILE A 361 -7.62 -6.26 -4.67
CA ILE A 361 -7.97 -5.80 -6.02
C ILE A 361 -9.45 -6.02 -6.31
N LYS A 362 -9.97 -7.20 -5.98
CA LYS A 362 -11.38 -7.51 -6.20
C LYS A 362 -12.32 -6.58 -5.43
N LEU A 363 -12.01 -6.32 -4.15
CA LEU A 363 -12.78 -5.37 -3.36
C LEU A 363 -12.65 -3.93 -3.88
N LEU A 364 -11.46 -3.55 -4.35
CA LEU A 364 -11.21 -2.23 -4.93
C LEU A 364 -12.07 -2.03 -6.19
N GLN A 365 -12.09 -3.01 -7.08
CA GLN A 365 -12.90 -2.97 -8.30
C GLN A 365 -14.40 -2.91 -8.00
N ASP A 366 -14.87 -3.67 -7.02
CA ASP A 366 -16.27 -3.64 -6.60
C ASP A 366 -16.66 -2.27 -6.02
N GLU A 367 -15.83 -1.71 -5.13
CA GLU A 367 -16.09 -0.40 -4.50
C GLU A 367 -15.95 0.76 -5.49
N ALA A 368 -15.00 0.69 -6.42
CA ALA A 368 -14.85 1.66 -7.50
C ALA A 368 -16.12 1.65 -8.38
N LYS A 369 -16.57 0.45 -8.81
CA LYS A 369 -17.80 0.29 -9.59
C LYS A 369 -19.02 0.82 -8.83
N ALA A 370 -19.15 0.50 -7.54
CA ALA A 370 -20.23 0.99 -6.69
C ALA A 370 -20.20 2.53 -6.54
N SER A 371 -19.00 3.12 -6.56
CA SER A 371 -18.76 4.56 -6.49
C SER A 371 -18.89 5.27 -7.86
N GLY A 372 -19.28 4.56 -8.92
CA GLY A 372 -19.49 5.12 -10.25
C GLY A 372 -18.21 5.36 -11.06
N TYR A 373 -17.08 4.79 -10.65
CA TYR A 373 -15.85 4.84 -11.42
C TYR A 373 -15.99 4.02 -12.70
N SER A 374 -15.75 4.65 -13.84
CA SER A 374 -15.75 3.99 -15.15
C SER A 374 -14.34 3.66 -15.66
N LYS A 375 -13.33 4.39 -15.17
CA LYS A 375 -11.92 4.22 -15.51
C LYS A 375 -11.05 4.65 -14.34
N PHE A 376 -10.02 3.86 -14.03
CA PHE A 376 -8.95 4.16 -13.10
C PHE A 376 -7.77 3.21 -13.39
N GLU A 377 -6.59 3.57 -12.93
CA GLU A 377 -5.42 2.71 -12.91
C GLU A 377 -5.26 2.09 -11.52
N THR A 378 -4.99 0.80 -11.46
CA THR A 378 -4.70 0.08 -10.22
C THR A 378 -3.20 0.00 -9.99
N MET A 379 -2.74 0.50 -8.86
CA MET A 379 -1.33 0.41 -8.45
C MET A 379 -1.21 -0.47 -7.20
N VAL A 380 -0.38 -1.50 -7.27
CA VAL A 380 -0.08 -2.37 -6.13
C VAL A 380 1.32 -2.07 -5.65
N ILE A 381 1.46 -1.83 -4.35
CA ILE A 381 2.75 -1.66 -3.70
C ILE A 381 3.01 -2.91 -2.87
N THR A 382 4.11 -3.60 -3.16
CA THR A 382 4.50 -4.84 -2.50
C THR A 382 5.80 -4.67 -1.72
N GLU A 383 6.00 -5.54 -0.74
CA GLU A 383 7.22 -5.55 0.06
C GLU A 383 8.38 -6.13 -0.77
N SER A 384 9.49 -5.39 -0.84
CA SER A 384 10.80 -5.90 -1.24
C SER A 384 11.84 -5.78 -0.11
N SER A 385 11.39 -5.38 1.08
CA SER A 385 12.17 -5.34 2.31
C SER A 385 12.25 -6.68 3.00
N SER A 386 13.23 -6.83 3.89
CA SER A 386 13.40 -8.04 4.71
C SER A 386 12.46 -8.13 5.92
N ASN A 387 11.82 -7.01 6.30
CA ASN A 387 11.08 -6.86 7.56
C ASN A 387 10.04 -7.95 7.82
N GLY A 388 9.28 -8.38 6.82
CA GLY A 388 8.28 -9.45 6.95
C GLY A 388 8.84 -10.87 7.04
N PHE A 389 10.15 -11.04 6.87
CA PHE A 389 10.84 -12.34 6.80
C PHE A 389 11.89 -12.54 7.89
N LEU A 390 12.02 -11.57 8.80
CA LEU A 390 12.89 -11.67 9.97
C LEU A 390 12.22 -12.50 11.08
N GLU A 391 13.05 -13.16 11.87
CA GLU A 391 12.67 -13.69 13.17
C GLU A 391 12.81 -12.62 14.24
N PHE A 392 11.88 -12.61 15.19
CA PHE A 392 11.89 -11.67 16.30
C PHE A 392 11.93 -12.41 17.63
N ALA A 393 12.81 -11.96 18.53
CA ALA A 393 12.86 -12.39 19.91
C ALA A 393 11.58 -11.97 20.66
N ALA A 394 11.39 -12.50 21.87
CA ALA A 394 10.21 -12.20 22.69
C ALA A 394 10.08 -10.70 23.05
N ASP A 395 11.18 -9.94 22.98
CA ASP A 395 11.20 -8.49 23.18
C ASP A 395 10.95 -7.67 21.90
N GLY A 396 10.70 -8.34 20.77
CA GLY A 396 10.41 -7.73 19.47
C GLY A 396 11.65 -7.30 18.69
N SER A 397 12.87 -7.58 19.17
CA SER A 397 14.10 -7.34 18.40
C SER A 397 14.36 -8.45 17.37
N PRO A 398 14.93 -8.15 16.18
CA PRO A 398 15.34 -9.21 15.26
C PRO A 398 16.33 -10.18 15.91
N GLU A 399 16.12 -11.48 15.75
CA GLU A 399 17.02 -12.51 16.28
C GLU A 399 18.43 -12.36 15.68
N ALA A 400 19.45 -12.39 16.55
CA ALA A 400 20.83 -12.09 16.16
C ALA A 400 21.47 -13.18 15.27
N GLU A 401 21.02 -14.43 15.41
CA GLU A 401 21.60 -15.59 14.71
C GLU A 401 20.80 -16.02 13.46
N GLN A 402 19.92 -15.16 12.93
CA GLN A 402 19.15 -15.48 11.73
C GLN A 402 20.06 -15.57 10.48
N PRO A 403 19.97 -16.63 9.67
CA PRO A 403 20.69 -16.78 8.41
C PRO A 403 20.25 -15.74 7.36
N GLU A 404 21.04 -14.68 7.20
CA GLU A 404 20.79 -13.57 6.27
C GLU A 404 20.49 -14.03 4.84
N LEU A 405 21.15 -15.09 4.36
CA LEU A 405 20.91 -15.66 3.02
C LEU A 405 19.48 -16.21 2.88
N LEU A 406 18.89 -16.77 3.94
CA LEU A 406 17.52 -17.29 3.92
C LEU A 406 16.50 -16.15 3.94
N VAL A 407 16.75 -15.10 4.72
CA VAL A 407 15.94 -13.88 4.70
C VAL A 407 15.93 -13.28 3.29
N LYS A 408 17.12 -13.10 2.68
CA LYS A 408 17.24 -12.59 1.30
C LYS A 408 16.55 -13.47 0.27
N ALA A 409 16.57 -14.79 0.44
CA ALA A 409 15.86 -15.72 -0.44
C ALA A 409 14.34 -15.53 -0.36
N ARG A 410 13.77 -15.38 0.84
CA ARG A 410 12.32 -15.11 1.01
C ARG A 410 11.89 -13.78 0.42
N VAL A 411 12.74 -12.74 0.51
CA VAL A 411 12.52 -11.46 -0.17
C VAL A 411 12.44 -11.66 -1.70
N VAL A 412 13.36 -12.43 -2.29
CA VAL A 412 13.30 -12.75 -3.73
C VAL A 412 12.02 -13.49 -4.07
N GLU A 413 11.62 -14.48 -3.27
CA GLU A 413 10.38 -15.24 -3.51
C GLU A 413 9.13 -14.34 -3.47
N GLU A 414 9.08 -13.35 -2.58
CA GLU A 414 7.99 -12.37 -2.51
C GLU A 414 7.95 -11.48 -3.75
N VAL A 415 9.11 -10.98 -4.17
CA VAL A 415 9.26 -10.22 -5.42
C VAL A 415 8.77 -11.04 -6.61
N GLU A 416 9.15 -12.32 -6.69
CA GLU A 416 8.71 -13.20 -7.76
C GLU A 416 7.20 -13.51 -7.71
N ARG A 417 6.59 -13.64 -6.51
CA ARG A 417 5.12 -13.78 -6.38
C ARG A 417 4.42 -12.56 -6.97
N ALA A 418 4.92 -11.36 -6.67
CA ALA A 418 4.38 -10.12 -7.20
C ALA A 418 4.50 -10.03 -8.72
N ILE A 419 5.68 -10.34 -9.27
CA ILE A 419 5.92 -10.31 -10.72
C ILE A 419 5.04 -11.34 -11.43
N ARG A 420 4.91 -12.55 -10.90
CA ARG A 420 4.03 -13.58 -11.47
C ARG A 420 2.60 -13.07 -11.56
N LEU A 421 2.06 -12.54 -10.45
CA LEU A 421 0.70 -12.01 -10.43
C LEU A 421 0.52 -10.82 -11.38
N TYR A 422 1.47 -9.88 -11.41
CA TYR A 422 1.43 -8.73 -12.32
C TYR A 422 1.33 -9.17 -13.79
N LYS A 423 2.10 -10.21 -14.17
CA LYS A 423 2.11 -10.78 -15.53
C LYS A 423 0.92 -11.70 -15.84
N GLU A 424 0.06 -12.03 -14.87
CA GLU A 424 -1.15 -12.83 -15.14
C GLU A 424 -2.14 -12.06 -16.03
N PRO A 425 -2.66 -12.67 -17.12
CA PRO A 425 -3.66 -12.03 -17.96
C PRO A 425 -4.91 -11.66 -17.14
N GLY A 426 -5.28 -10.38 -17.18
CA GLY A 426 -6.44 -9.89 -16.43
C GLY A 426 -6.19 -9.78 -14.92
N SER A 427 -4.93 -9.70 -14.48
CA SER A 427 -4.55 -9.44 -13.06
C SER A 427 -5.26 -8.21 -12.47
N GLY A 428 -5.62 -7.25 -13.33
CA GLY A 428 -6.23 -5.99 -12.91
C GLY A 428 -5.22 -5.04 -12.27
N ILE A 429 -3.91 -5.25 -12.52
CA ILE A 429 -2.82 -4.41 -12.02
C ILE A 429 -2.25 -3.63 -13.21
N ASP A 430 -2.28 -2.30 -13.11
CA ASP A 430 -1.62 -1.42 -14.09
C ASP A 430 -0.19 -1.11 -13.65
N HIS A 431 0.05 -0.91 -12.35
CA HIS A 431 1.39 -0.61 -11.84
C HIS A 431 1.76 -1.50 -10.66
N MET A 432 2.99 -2.01 -10.64
CA MET A 432 3.56 -2.79 -9.54
C MET A 432 4.81 -2.08 -9.00
N LEU A 433 4.74 -1.60 -7.77
CA LEU A 433 5.85 -0.93 -7.10
C LEU A 433 6.40 -1.76 -5.93
N PHE A 434 7.70 -1.68 -5.70
CA PHE A 434 8.42 -2.41 -4.67
C PHE A 434 8.93 -1.45 -3.58
N PHE A 435 8.58 -1.71 -2.33
CA PHE A 435 8.96 -0.91 -1.16
C PHE A 435 10.13 -1.54 -0.39
N THR A 436 11.25 -0.88 -0.16
CA THR A 436 11.82 0.31 -0.85
C THR A 436 13.19 -0.06 -1.45
N PHE A 437 13.85 0.86 -2.14
CA PHE A 437 15.19 0.63 -2.71
C PHE A 437 16.29 0.72 -1.64
N ASP A 438 16.38 1.84 -0.93
CA ASP A 438 17.41 2.09 0.08
C ASP A 438 16.97 1.61 1.46
N ASP A 439 17.93 1.36 2.36
CA ASP A 439 17.61 1.20 3.78
C ASP A 439 17.06 2.53 4.32
N GLU A 440 15.93 2.47 5.02
CA GLU A 440 15.26 3.65 5.55
C GLU A 440 14.90 3.48 7.03
N TYR A 441 14.77 4.60 7.73
CA TYR A 441 14.35 4.62 9.12
C TYR A 441 13.05 5.40 9.27
N ASP A 442 11.95 4.70 9.55
CA ASP A 442 10.67 5.33 9.85
C ASP A 442 10.68 5.82 11.32
N LYS A 443 10.95 7.10 11.49
CA LYS A 443 10.96 7.79 12.80
C LYS A 443 9.63 7.73 13.54
N SER A 444 8.51 7.59 12.83
CA SER A 444 7.18 7.64 13.43
C SER A 444 6.70 6.31 14.01
N ILE A 445 7.32 5.20 13.61
CA ILE A 445 7.14 3.88 14.23
C ILE A 445 8.44 3.30 14.80
N ASN A 446 9.53 4.09 14.79
CA ASN A 446 10.83 3.73 15.34
C ASN A 446 11.37 2.41 14.76
N LEU A 447 11.22 2.25 13.43
CA LEU A 447 11.52 1.00 12.72
C LEU A 447 12.57 1.22 11.63
N GLN A 448 13.59 0.37 11.61
CA GLN A 448 14.49 0.24 10.47
C GLN A 448 13.82 -0.63 9.41
N VAL A 449 13.70 -0.10 8.19
CA VAL A 449 13.20 -0.79 7.01
C VAL A 449 14.41 -1.14 6.12
N GLY A 450 14.57 -2.41 5.80
CA GLY A 450 15.63 -2.87 4.91
C GLY A 450 15.26 -2.64 3.44
N GLY A 451 16.08 -1.95 2.68
CA GLY A 451 15.89 -1.74 1.24
C GLY A 451 16.36 -2.92 0.40
N VAL A 452 15.88 -3.00 -0.84
CA VAL A 452 16.27 -4.03 -1.80
C VAL A 452 17.70 -3.86 -2.35
N ALA A 453 18.33 -2.69 -2.14
CA ALA A 453 19.68 -2.36 -2.63
C ALA A 453 20.74 -3.40 -2.23
N SER A 454 20.56 -4.06 -1.09
CA SER A 454 21.45 -5.11 -0.57
C SER A 454 21.16 -6.53 -1.12
N ASN A 455 20.17 -6.67 -2.02
CA ASN A 455 19.70 -7.94 -2.58
C ASN A 455 19.72 -7.93 -4.13
N PRO A 456 20.87 -8.19 -4.78
CA PRO A 456 21.02 -8.11 -6.23
C PRO A 456 20.05 -8.99 -7.02
N LYS A 457 19.67 -10.16 -6.50
CA LYS A 457 18.72 -11.07 -7.17
C LYS A 457 17.32 -10.48 -7.24
N ALA A 458 16.90 -9.79 -6.18
CA ALA A 458 15.60 -9.12 -6.18
C ALA A 458 15.60 -7.93 -7.17
N ILE A 459 16.68 -7.15 -7.21
CA ILE A 459 16.85 -6.06 -8.19
C ILE A 459 16.80 -6.59 -9.63
N GLU A 460 17.49 -7.70 -9.91
CA GLU A 460 17.48 -8.36 -11.22
C GLU A 460 16.07 -8.80 -11.61
N ALA A 461 15.35 -9.47 -10.69
CA ALA A 461 13.98 -9.90 -10.93
C ALA A 461 13.03 -8.72 -11.21
N ILE A 462 13.10 -7.64 -10.43
CA ILE A 462 12.31 -6.43 -10.62
C ILE A 462 12.62 -5.78 -11.98
N SER A 463 13.92 -5.64 -12.30
CA SER A 463 14.37 -5.04 -13.56
C SER A 463 13.91 -5.86 -14.78
N ALA A 464 13.93 -7.19 -14.70
CA ALA A 464 13.46 -8.10 -15.75
C ALA A 464 11.91 -8.15 -15.88
N ALA A 465 11.18 -7.54 -14.96
CA ALA A 465 9.73 -7.39 -15.05
C ALA A 465 9.29 -6.08 -15.71
N SER A 466 10.20 -5.11 -15.81
CA SER A 466 9.97 -3.81 -16.46
C SER A 466 10.03 -3.92 -17.99
N ASP A 467 9.28 -3.06 -18.67
CA ASP A 467 9.26 -2.99 -20.15
C ASP A 467 10.55 -2.37 -20.73
N ARG A 468 11.51 -1.99 -19.88
CA ARG A 468 12.81 -1.44 -20.29
C ARG A 468 13.86 -2.47 -20.68
N ASN A 469 13.65 -3.74 -20.33
CA ASN A 469 14.63 -4.82 -20.50
C ASN A 469 14.11 -5.98 -21.35
#